data_AF-C1N9G8-F1
#
_entry.id   AF-C1N9G8-F1
#
_cell.length_a   1.000
_cell.length_b   1.000
_cell.length_c   1.000
_cell.angle_alpha   90.00
_cell.angle_beta   90.00
_cell.angle_gamma   90.00
#
_symmetry.space_group_name_H-M   'P 1'
#
loop_
_entity.id
_entity.type
_entity.pdbx_description
1 polymer ?
#
loop_
_entity_poly.entity_id
_entity_poly.type
_entity_poly.pdbx_seq_one_letter_code
_entity_poly.pdbx_strand_id
1 'polypeptide(L)'
;SRRAQFHGERTAWHDLLATHCPTFDRDGVVAVPLPRPTNLSDDDAYKIRLSFDSDRHHTDWMTVIPEKKEPPVPMIDVAFYVDDGRVVAVAAQVVPLPRAYLREHRALVAEHHDRGAWPKHVIVRYRWKKRFRVDVNGG
;
A
#
# COMPACT_ATOMS: atom_id res chain seq x y z
N SER A 1 -13.09 -15.59 -4.44
CA SER A 1 -12.52 -15.49 -3.08
C SER A 1 -11.06 -15.06 -3.22
N ARG A 2 -10.66 -13.88 -2.70
CA ARG A 2 -9.37 -13.25 -3.07
C ARG A 2 -8.46 -13.12 -1.84
N ARG A 3 -7.20 -13.53 -1.99
CA ARG A 3 -6.28 -13.93 -0.91
C ARG A 3 -5.00 -13.08 -0.99
N ALA A 4 -4.53 -12.52 0.13
CA ALA A 4 -3.14 -12.07 0.26
C ALA A 4 -2.36 -13.10 1.11
N GLN A 5 -1.06 -13.28 0.85
CA GLN A 5 -0.22 -14.27 1.53
C GLN A 5 0.97 -13.62 2.22
N PHE A 6 1.15 -13.96 3.51
CA PHE A 6 2.39 -13.82 4.26
C PHE A 6 2.66 -15.17 4.95
N HIS A 7 3.75 -15.88 4.61
CA HIS A 7 4.02 -17.24 5.13
C HIS A 7 2.84 -18.24 5.03
N GLY A 8 1.94 -18.07 4.06
CA GLY A 8 0.71 -18.88 3.95
C GLY A 8 -0.47 -18.37 4.78
N GLU A 9 -0.28 -17.38 5.66
CA GLU A 9 -1.34 -16.69 6.38
C GLU A 9 -2.04 -15.63 5.51
N ARG A 10 -3.36 -15.53 5.73
CA ARG A 10 -4.32 -14.79 4.90
C ARG A 10 -4.66 -13.46 5.56
N THR A 11 -4.47 -12.33 4.87
CA THR A 11 -5.02 -11.04 5.30
C THR A 11 -5.87 -10.44 4.18
N ALA A 12 -7.13 -10.10 4.45
CA ALA A 12 -8.07 -9.61 3.45
C ALA A 12 -7.87 -8.10 3.19
N TRP A 13 -6.79 -7.75 2.50
CA TRP A 13 -6.45 -6.35 2.17
C TRP A 13 -7.46 -5.63 1.27
N HIS A 14 -8.25 -6.40 0.51
CA HIS A 14 -9.30 -5.87 -0.35
C HIS A 14 -10.39 -5.15 0.47
N ASP A 15 -10.67 -5.61 1.70
CA ASP A 15 -11.64 -4.98 2.59
C ASP A 15 -11.06 -3.68 3.19
N LEU A 16 -9.75 -3.60 3.41
CA LEU A 16 -9.09 -2.40 3.95
C LEU A 16 -9.12 -1.23 2.95
N LEU A 17 -8.80 -1.43 1.67
CA LEU A 17 -8.90 -0.34 0.70
C LEU A 17 -10.35 0.06 0.41
N ALA A 18 -11.29 -0.88 0.38
CA ALA A 18 -12.71 -0.54 0.22
C ALA A 18 -13.26 0.24 1.43
N THR A 19 -12.81 -0.09 2.64
CA THR A 19 -13.19 0.59 3.88
C THR A 19 -12.53 1.96 4.02
N HIS A 20 -11.26 2.09 3.59
CA HIS A 20 -10.45 3.30 3.79
C HIS A 20 -10.28 4.19 2.54
N CYS A 21 -10.67 3.77 1.33
CA CYS A 21 -10.79 4.61 0.13
C CYS A 21 -12.29 4.84 -0.20
N PRO A 22 -13.03 5.59 0.65
CA PRO A 22 -14.49 5.60 0.60
C PRO A 22 -15.08 6.38 -0.58
N THR A 23 -14.28 7.11 -1.36
CA THR A 23 -14.80 8.04 -2.36
C THR A 23 -14.15 7.84 -3.72
N PHE A 24 -14.96 7.35 -4.66
CA PHE A 24 -14.64 7.27 -6.08
C PHE A 24 -14.33 8.67 -6.64
N ASP A 25 -13.35 8.75 -7.56
CA ASP A 25 -12.95 9.99 -8.26
C ASP A 25 -12.40 11.12 -7.34
N ARG A 26 -11.92 10.79 -6.13
CA ARG A 26 -11.19 11.71 -5.25
C ARG A 26 -9.88 11.14 -4.78
N ASP A 27 -8.80 11.87 -5.02
CA ASP A 27 -7.47 11.50 -4.53
C ASP A 27 -7.43 11.55 -2.99
N GLY A 28 -6.60 10.70 -2.39
CA GLY A 28 -6.50 10.63 -0.94
C GLY A 28 -5.21 9.99 -0.44
N VAL A 29 -4.95 10.20 0.85
CA VAL A 29 -3.88 9.57 1.61
C VAL A 29 -4.47 9.03 2.89
N VAL A 30 -4.24 7.75 3.18
CA VAL A 30 -4.76 7.08 4.36
C VAL A 30 -3.69 6.25 5.05
N ALA A 31 -3.78 6.17 6.38
CA ALA A 31 -2.98 5.25 7.17
C ALA A 31 -3.79 3.97 7.38
N VAL A 32 -3.30 2.86 6.83
CA VAL A 32 -3.91 1.54 6.97
C VAL A 32 -3.21 0.80 8.12
N PRO A 33 -3.93 0.44 9.19
CA PRO A 33 -3.34 -0.28 10.31
C PRO A 33 -3.05 -1.75 9.92
N LEU A 34 -1.86 -2.20 10.27
CA LEU A 34 -1.42 -3.57 10.14
C LEU A 34 -1.35 -4.24 11.51
N PRO A 35 -2.13 -5.29 11.76
CA PRO A 35 -1.98 -6.07 12.97
C PRO A 35 -0.63 -6.82 12.98
N ARG A 36 -0.14 -7.15 14.17
CA ARG A 36 1.04 -8.01 14.33
C ARG A 36 0.74 -9.39 13.71
N PRO A 37 1.59 -9.91 12.80
CA PRO A 37 1.44 -11.26 12.28
C PRO A 37 1.55 -12.31 13.39
N THR A 38 0.82 -13.42 13.22
CA THR A 38 0.94 -14.56 14.14
C THR A 38 2.34 -15.16 14.00
N ASN A 39 2.99 -15.46 15.12
CA ASN A 39 4.34 -16.05 15.18
C ASN A 39 5.49 -15.17 14.68
N LEU A 40 5.32 -13.85 14.57
CA LEU A 40 6.44 -12.94 14.31
C LEU A 40 7.41 -12.90 15.50
N SER A 41 8.61 -13.43 15.30
CA SER A 41 9.74 -13.35 16.22
C SER A 41 10.41 -11.98 16.17
N ASP A 42 11.14 -11.64 17.24
CA ASP A 42 11.84 -10.35 17.34
C ASP A 42 12.99 -10.21 16.35
N ASP A 43 13.48 -11.31 15.77
CA ASP A 43 14.55 -11.33 14.75
C ASP A 43 14.02 -11.35 13.31
N ASP A 44 12.71 -11.50 13.11
CA ASP A 44 12.14 -11.71 11.78
C ASP A 44 12.12 -10.44 10.93
N ALA A 45 12.31 -10.62 9.62
CA ALA A 45 11.95 -9.61 8.64
C ALA A 45 10.46 -9.67 8.36
N TYR A 46 9.81 -8.52 8.21
CA TYR A 46 8.42 -8.46 7.77
C TYR A 46 8.29 -7.67 6.48
N LYS A 47 7.85 -8.33 5.41
CA LYS A 47 7.57 -7.72 4.11
C LYS A 47 6.16 -8.05 3.67
N ILE A 48 5.49 -7.09 3.03
CA ILE A 48 4.17 -7.28 2.44
C ILE A 48 4.18 -6.88 0.97
N ARG A 49 3.23 -7.42 0.21
CA ARG A 49 2.91 -6.96 -1.14
C ARG A 49 1.40 -6.88 -1.28
N LEU A 50 0.91 -5.92 -2.03
CA LEU A 50 -0.50 -5.81 -2.33
C LEU A 50 -0.80 -6.43 -3.70
N SER A 51 -1.99 -7.00 -3.82
CA SER A 51 -2.52 -7.50 -5.08
C SER A 51 -3.79 -6.76 -5.48
N PHE A 52 -3.93 -6.55 -6.78
CA PHE A 52 -5.03 -5.83 -7.41
C PHE A 52 -5.58 -6.66 -8.57
N ASP A 53 -6.84 -6.41 -8.92
CA ASP A 53 -7.55 -7.06 -10.02
C ASP A 53 -7.40 -8.59 -10.01
N SER A 54 -7.85 -9.24 -8.92
CA SER A 54 -7.81 -10.70 -8.80
C SER A 54 -6.40 -11.29 -8.96
N ASP A 55 -5.39 -10.65 -8.38
CA ASP A 55 -3.96 -11.03 -8.47
C ASP A 55 -3.32 -10.85 -9.86
N ARG A 56 -3.97 -10.15 -10.80
CA ARG A 56 -3.34 -9.80 -12.09
C ARG A 56 -2.23 -8.75 -11.94
N HIS A 57 -2.32 -7.92 -10.90
CA HIS A 57 -1.33 -6.88 -10.64
C HIS A 57 -0.85 -6.94 -9.18
N HIS A 58 0.44 -6.73 -8.98
CA HIS A 58 1.06 -6.68 -7.66
C HIS A 58 1.92 -5.43 -7.50
N THR A 59 2.01 -4.90 -6.29
CA THR A 59 3.10 -3.99 -5.94
C THR A 59 4.41 -4.77 -5.84
N ASP A 60 5.53 -4.03 -5.91
CA ASP A 60 6.78 -4.50 -5.34
C ASP A 60 6.62 -4.85 -3.85
N TRP A 61 7.58 -5.62 -3.34
CA TRP A 61 7.66 -5.93 -1.92
C TRP A 61 7.98 -4.68 -1.11
N MET A 62 7.13 -4.40 -0.13
CA MET A 62 7.33 -3.35 0.86
C MET A 62 7.88 -3.96 2.15
N THR A 63 8.98 -3.41 2.66
CA THR A 63 9.54 -3.81 3.96
C THR A 63 8.84 -3.04 5.07
N VAL A 64 8.15 -3.75 5.97
CA VAL A 64 7.51 -3.20 7.17
C VAL A 64 8.45 -3.31 8.37
N ILE A 65 9.18 -4.42 8.49
CA ILE A 65 10.21 -4.62 9.51
C ILE A 65 11.50 -5.06 8.80
N PRO A 66 12.60 -4.30 8.93
CA PRO A 66 13.85 -4.63 8.26
C PRO A 66 14.69 -5.67 9.01
N GLU A 67 15.60 -6.31 8.29
CA GLU A 67 16.57 -7.27 8.84
C GLU A 67 17.77 -6.61 9.53
N LYS A 68 18.26 -5.46 9.03
CA LYS A 68 19.52 -4.86 9.51
C LYS A 68 19.53 -3.33 9.54
N LYS A 69 19.02 -2.68 8.49
CA LYS A 69 19.04 -1.23 8.35
C LYS A 69 17.63 -0.70 8.24
N GLU A 70 17.33 0.38 8.96
CA GLU A 70 16.07 1.11 8.82
C GLU A 70 15.92 1.64 7.38
N PRO A 71 14.96 1.12 6.60
CA PRO A 71 14.66 1.66 5.29
C PRO A 71 13.90 2.98 5.46
N PRO A 72 13.85 3.83 4.43
CA PRO A 72 12.91 4.94 4.43
C PRO A 72 11.49 4.42 4.71
N VAL A 73 10.72 5.11 5.56
CA VAL A 73 9.32 4.73 5.82
C VAL A 73 8.57 4.67 4.48
N PRO A 74 8.05 3.49 4.10
CA PRO A 74 7.46 3.30 2.80
C PRO A 74 6.03 3.81 2.75
N MET A 75 5.63 4.21 1.55
CA MET A 75 4.26 4.53 1.17
C MET A 75 3.90 3.71 -0.06
N ILE A 76 2.67 3.23 -0.10
CA ILE A 76 2.12 2.58 -1.30
C ILE A 76 1.41 3.66 -2.11
N ASP A 77 1.86 3.91 -3.33
CA ASP A 77 1.25 4.86 -4.26
C ASP A 77 0.47 4.10 -5.32
N VAL A 78 -0.85 4.27 -5.31
CA VAL A 78 -1.81 3.59 -6.18
C VAL A 78 -2.41 4.59 -7.16
N ALA A 79 -2.51 4.21 -8.43
CA ALA A 79 -3.24 4.93 -9.46
C ALA A 79 -4.34 4.03 -10.01
N PHE A 80 -5.59 4.44 -9.83
CA PHE A 80 -6.76 3.83 -10.43
C PHE A 80 -7.04 4.50 -11.78
N TYR A 81 -7.02 3.71 -12.85
CA TYR A 81 -7.40 4.18 -14.17
C TYR A 81 -8.88 3.86 -14.40
N VAL A 82 -9.67 4.89 -14.65
CA VAL A 82 -11.12 4.79 -14.84
C VAL A 82 -11.48 5.06 -16.29
N ASP A 83 -12.36 4.23 -16.83
CA ASP A 83 -13.07 4.42 -18.09
C ASP A 83 -14.55 4.08 -17.89
N ASP A 84 -15.44 4.91 -18.42
CA ASP A 84 -16.91 4.77 -18.28
C ASP A 84 -17.38 4.44 -16.85
N GLY A 85 -16.86 5.16 -15.85
CA GLY A 85 -17.22 4.97 -14.44
C GLY A 85 -16.72 3.67 -13.81
N ARG A 86 -15.87 2.89 -14.49
CA ARG A 86 -15.30 1.63 -14.00
C ARG A 86 -13.78 1.69 -13.94
N VAL A 87 -13.19 1.07 -12.92
CA VAL A 87 -11.74 0.87 -12.86
C VAL A 87 -11.36 -0.17 -13.91
N VAL A 88 -10.55 0.24 -14.89
CA VAL A 88 -10.07 -0.60 -15.99
C VAL A 88 -8.61 -1.02 -15.85
N ALA A 89 -7.83 -0.32 -15.03
CA ALA A 89 -6.48 -0.72 -14.67
C ALA A 89 -6.07 -0.14 -13.31
N VAL A 90 -5.10 -0.79 -12.67
CA VAL A 90 -4.48 -0.30 -11.44
C VAL A 90 -2.96 -0.35 -11.61
N ALA A 91 -2.29 0.74 -11.30
CA ALA A 91 -0.84 0.75 -11.12
C ALA A 91 -0.54 1.01 -9.65
N ALA A 92 0.40 0.28 -9.06
CA ALA A 92 0.77 0.48 -7.67
C ALA A 92 2.27 0.27 -7.50
N GLN A 93 2.90 1.13 -6.69
CA GLN A 93 4.34 1.10 -6.44
C GLN A 93 4.63 1.43 -4.98
N VAL A 94 5.76 0.93 -4.48
CA VAL A 94 6.28 1.30 -3.16
C VAL A 94 7.25 2.45 -3.34
N VAL A 95 7.00 3.57 -2.67
CA VAL A 95 7.84 4.77 -2.74
C VAL A 95 8.17 5.26 -1.33
N PRO A 96 9.30 5.95 -1.12
CA PRO A 96 9.56 6.60 0.16
C PRO A 96 8.50 7.67 0.48
N LEU A 97 8.13 7.80 1.75
CA LEU A 97 7.29 8.92 2.19
C LEU A 97 7.97 10.28 1.90
N PRO A 98 7.20 11.31 1.50
CA PRO A 98 7.74 12.65 1.31
C PRO A 98 8.43 13.18 2.58
N ARG A 99 9.59 13.82 2.43
CA ARG A 99 10.37 14.36 3.56
C ARG A 99 9.57 15.34 4.43
N ALA A 100 8.66 16.12 3.83
CA ALA A 100 7.80 17.04 4.56
C ALA A 100 6.90 16.29 5.56
N TYR A 101 6.27 15.20 5.11
CA TYR A 101 5.40 14.37 5.94
C TYR A 101 6.17 13.74 7.11
N LEU A 102 7.36 13.21 6.85
CA LEU A 102 8.24 12.62 7.88
C LEU A 102 8.65 13.64 8.95
N ARG A 103 8.91 14.90 8.55
CA ARG A 103 9.29 15.97 9.49
C ARG A 103 8.14 16.40 10.39
N GLU A 104 6.93 16.42 9.83
CA GLU A 104 5.71 16.80 10.54
C GLU A 104 5.24 15.68 11.49
N HIS A 105 5.43 14.42 11.11
CA HIS A 105 4.91 13.25 11.84
C HIS A 105 6.02 12.40 12.47
N ARG A 106 6.99 13.01 13.17
CA ARG A 106 8.15 12.30 13.73
C ARG A 106 7.78 11.17 14.69
N ALA A 107 6.71 11.33 15.46
CA ALA A 107 6.23 10.29 16.38
C ALA A 107 5.81 9.02 15.63
N LEU A 108 5.05 9.17 14.53
CA LEU A 108 4.65 8.04 13.68
C LEU A 108 5.84 7.36 13.01
N VAL A 109 6.88 8.13 12.66
CA VAL A 109 8.13 7.58 12.11
C VAL A 109 8.86 6.75 13.16
N ALA A 110 8.99 7.26 14.39
CA ALA A 110 9.62 6.52 15.49
C ALA A 110 8.86 5.23 15.80
N GLU A 111 7.53 5.30 15.88
CA GLU A 111 6.66 4.13 16.09
C GLU A 111 6.75 3.11 14.94
N HIS A 112 6.89 3.59 13.69
CA HIS A 112 7.10 2.72 12.54
C HIS A 112 8.39 1.90 12.67
N HIS A 113 9.48 2.51 13.15
CA HIS A 113 10.75 1.83 13.34
C HIS A 113 10.83 0.97 14.61
N ASP A 114 10.02 1.26 15.63
CA ASP A 114 9.93 0.44 16.85
C ASP A 114 9.31 -0.94 16.58
N ARG A 115 10.11 -2.00 16.52
CA ARG A 115 9.66 -3.38 16.24
C ARG A 115 8.51 -3.86 17.16
N GLY A 116 8.44 -3.35 18.39
CA GLY A 116 7.43 -3.70 19.38
C GLY A 116 6.11 -2.94 19.26
N ALA A 117 6.11 -1.80 18.56
CA ALA A 117 4.93 -0.97 18.39
C ALA A 117 3.99 -1.51 17.31
N TRP A 118 2.74 -1.80 17.70
CA TRP A 118 1.67 -2.29 16.84
C TRP A 118 0.34 -1.59 17.17
N PRO A 119 -0.56 -1.38 16.19
CA PRO A 119 -0.45 -1.78 14.79
C PRO A 119 0.56 -0.94 13.99
N LYS A 120 1.18 -1.53 12.97
CA LYS A 120 2.03 -0.77 12.04
C LYS A 120 1.14 0.05 11.10
N HIS A 121 1.40 1.34 10.95
CA HIS A 121 0.62 2.15 10.01
C HIS A 121 1.32 2.19 8.64
N VAL A 122 0.65 1.65 7.62
CA VAL A 122 1.08 1.74 6.23
C VAL A 122 0.39 2.92 5.59
N ILE A 123 1.17 3.86 5.07
CA ILE A 123 0.59 4.99 4.33
C ILE A 123 0.27 4.54 2.91
N VAL A 124 -0.97 4.74 2.49
CA VAL A 124 -1.44 4.49 1.13
C VAL A 124 -1.91 5.81 0.54
N ARG A 125 -1.28 6.24 -0.55
CA ARG A 125 -1.78 7.31 -1.41
C ARG A 125 -2.47 6.69 -2.60
N TYR A 126 -3.68 7.14 -2.90
CA TYR A 126 -4.40 6.72 -4.09
C TYR A 126 -4.82 7.91 -4.94
N ARG A 127 -4.77 7.72 -6.25
CA ARG A 127 -5.11 8.74 -7.25
C ARG A 127 -6.02 8.19 -8.32
N TRP A 128 -6.97 8.99 -8.78
CA TRP A 128 -7.87 8.64 -9.87
C TRP A 128 -7.41 9.29 -11.15
N LYS A 129 -7.23 8.48 -12.20
CA LYS A 129 -6.83 8.93 -13.52
C LYS A 129 -7.89 8.55 -14.53
N LYS A 130 -8.48 9.53 -15.21
CA LYS A 130 -9.28 9.25 -16.40
C LYS A 130 -8.35 8.75 -17.49
N ARG A 131 -8.64 7.57 -18.04
CA ARG A 131 -7.95 7.13 -19.24
C ARG A 131 -8.51 7.97 -20.39
N PHE A 132 -7.76 8.98 -20.84
CA PHE A 132 -8.05 9.54 -22.14
C PHE A 132 -7.76 8.42 -23.14
N ARG A 133 -8.79 7.92 -23.84
CA ARG A 133 -8.59 7.19 -25.09
C ARG A 133 -7.85 8.15 -26.01
N VAL A 134 -6.53 8.05 -26.04
CA VAL A 134 -5.79 8.51 -27.20
C VAL A 134 -5.97 7.38 -28.20
N ASP A 135 -6.85 7.60 -29.18
CA ASP A 135 -6.84 6.80 -30.39
C ASP A 135 -5.45 6.98 -31.00
N VAL A 136 -4.58 5.99 -30.80
CA VAL A 136 -3.36 5.86 -31.59
C VAL A 136 -3.73 5.12 -32.87
N ASN A 137 -4.64 5.71 -33.63
CA ASN A 137 -4.75 5.44 -35.07
C ASN A 137 -4.18 6.67 -35.77
N GLY A 138 -2.87 6.63 -35.97
CA GLY A 138 -2.13 7.67 -36.68
C GLY A 138 -0.74 7.17 -37.03
N GLY A 139 -0.65 6.42 -38.13
CA GLY A 139 0.59 5.93 -38.72
C GLY A 139 0.39 4.64 -39.50
#